data_AF-A0A953EFA9-F1
#
_entry.id   AF-A0A953EFA9-F1
#
_cell.length_a   1.000
_cell.length_b   1.000
_cell.length_c   1.000
_cell.angle_alpha   90.00
_cell.angle_beta   90.00
_cell.angle_gamma   90.00
#
_symmetry.space_group_name_H-M   'P 1'
#
loop_
_entity.id
_entity.type
_entity.pdbx_description
1 polymer ?
#
loop_
_entity_poly.entity_id
_entity_poly.type
_entity_poly.pdbx_seq_one_letter_code
_entity_poly.pdbx_strand_id
1 'polypeptide(L)'
;HPVLTHYDARKKSAGLLAYDDLIVIAQRVLKDPGSAWVLFKLDGGLDHVLLDEAQDTNPAQWGIAAALTEEFFSGQGAEIAGRGERIRTIFAVGDVKQSIYGFQGADATGFGSWEKTFRNKVAGQGGTFTKVDLTVSFRSTAPVLALVDAVFADGPARAGVVEDGTELRHRAHREGHAGCVELWPLLRPAAKPKPAPWEVPEKPERMADAPALLAEALAARIAHMVKHETLPARCIRRHDPATGAEVQAPRPIRPGDILVLVRRRTEFVQRLVRALKERDVPVGGVDRLALVEQIAVQDLLALCDVLLLPEDDLQLAALLKSPLIGLSEEELFDLAHGRPGSLWAALAQHRGADSALGRAADWIARLMGRADIVSPHALLAEVLGEHRGRAKLLARLGPDAADPLDEVLNAALDYERKHPPSLQGFVHWLRRGGAEVKREAESGADAVRIMTVHGAKGLQAPIVILPDVGSGKGEKAVRWARLGDTELPLWAPKNRKEFHAPAYSRVLAEDERKRQEEENRLLYVALTRAEDRLLVCGWGEEPEEWHGLIATGFRRLQGQGAAEVEFDHTAFGAPPACDFGGTPLWRLECPQSVPPAEDRAATSAIEAPPLPDWA
;
A
#
# COMPACT_ATOMS: atom_id res chain seq x y z
N HIS A 1 -14.13 -25.52 18.77
CA HIS A 1 -13.64 -26.16 17.52
C HIS A 1 -12.22 -26.67 17.77
N PRO A 2 -11.90 -27.97 17.57
CA PRO A 2 -10.63 -28.58 17.96
C PRO A 2 -9.38 -27.84 17.43
N VAL A 3 -9.46 -27.34 16.20
CA VAL A 3 -8.35 -26.56 15.59
C VAL A 3 -8.10 -25.25 16.34
N LEU A 4 -9.15 -24.50 16.70
CA LEU A 4 -9.02 -23.25 17.44
C LEU A 4 -8.44 -23.50 18.83
N THR A 5 -8.91 -24.56 19.51
CA THR A 5 -8.39 -24.97 20.81
C THR A 5 -6.90 -25.30 20.76
N HIS A 6 -6.46 -26.02 19.72
CA HIS A 6 -5.04 -26.36 19.55
C HIS A 6 -4.18 -25.15 19.20
N TYR A 7 -4.70 -24.25 18.37
CA TYR A 7 -4.06 -22.98 18.03
C TYR A 7 -3.85 -22.11 19.28
N ASP A 8 -4.90 -21.95 20.10
CA ASP A 8 -4.82 -21.19 21.35
C ASP A 8 -3.88 -21.83 22.37
N ALA A 9 -3.86 -23.17 22.47
CA ALA A 9 -2.95 -23.88 23.36
C ALA A 9 -1.48 -23.64 22.98
N ARG A 10 -1.15 -23.66 21.68
CA ARG A 10 0.20 -23.38 21.18
C ARG A 10 0.62 -21.94 21.40
N LYS A 11 -0.26 -20.97 21.13
CA LYS A 11 0.00 -19.55 21.41
C LYS A 11 0.34 -19.35 22.90
N LYS A 12 -0.47 -19.94 23.79
CA LYS A 12 -0.28 -19.88 25.24
C LYS A 12 1.04 -20.51 25.68
N SER A 13 1.40 -21.69 25.18
CA SER A 13 2.66 -22.35 25.56
C SER A 13 3.89 -21.57 25.10
N ALA A 14 3.77 -20.78 24.04
CA ALA A 14 4.83 -19.90 23.54
C ALA A 14 4.83 -18.51 24.19
N GLY A 15 3.87 -18.18 25.06
CA GLY A 15 3.74 -16.85 25.65
C GLY A 15 3.40 -15.75 24.64
N LEU A 16 2.72 -16.10 23.54
CA LEU A 16 2.40 -15.18 22.45
C LEU A 16 0.92 -14.79 22.44
N LEU A 17 0.65 -13.55 21.98
CA LEU A 17 -0.69 -13.04 21.69
C LEU A 17 -0.74 -12.56 20.24
N ALA A 18 -1.82 -12.91 19.53
CA ALA A 18 -2.13 -12.29 18.24
C ALA A 18 -2.81 -10.93 18.45
N TYR A 19 -2.85 -10.09 17.41
CA TYR A 19 -3.54 -8.79 17.47
C TYR A 19 -5.02 -8.93 17.86
N ASP A 20 -5.73 -9.93 17.34
CA ASP A 20 -7.13 -10.18 17.72
C ASP A 20 -7.28 -10.62 19.18
N ASP A 21 -6.28 -11.34 19.71
CA ASP A 21 -6.29 -11.76 21.11
C ASP A 21 -6.22 -10.53 22.03
N LEU A 22 -5.46 -9.48 21.66
CA LEU A 22 -5.38 -8.24 22.42
C LEU A 22 -6.76 -7.60 22.58
N ILE A 23 -7.56 -7.54 21.50
CA ILE A 23 -8.89 -6.95 21.51
C ILE A 23 -9.84 -7.81 22.37
N VAL A 24 -9.90 -9.12 22.12
CA VAL A 24 -10.82 -10.02 22.82
C VAL A 24 -10.49 -10.15 24.30
N ILE A 25 -9.21 -10.25 24.65
CA ILE A 25 -8.77 -10.35 26.04
C ILE A 25 -9.02 -9.03 26.77
N ALA A 26 -8.70 -7.88 26.17
CA ALA A 26 -9.00 -6.58 26.77
C ALA A 26 -10.51 -6.43 27.04
N GLN A 27 -11.35 -6.78 26.07
CA GLN A 27 -12.80 -6.75 26.25
C GLN A 27 -13.27 -7.69 27.37
N ARG A 28 -12.70 -8.90 27.46
CA ARG A 28 -13.03 -9.85 28.54
C ARG A 28 -12.60 -9.32 29.90
N VAL A 29 -11.39 -8.78 30.01
CA VAL A 29 -10.85 -8.19 31.25
C VAL A 29 -11.73 -7.04 31.73
N LEU A 30 -12.34 -6.26 30.84
CA LEU A 30 -13.23 -5.17 31.25
C LEU A 30 -14.63 -5.66 31.68
N LYS A 31 -15.10 -6.82 31.19
CA LYS A 31 -16.45 -7.35 31.46
C LYS A 31 -16.54 -8.36 32.61
N ASP A 32 -15.45 -9.03 32.98
CA ASP A 32 -15.46 -10.09 33.99
C ASP A 32 -15.65 -9.52 35.40
N PRO A 33 -16.41 -10.13 36.35
CA PRO A 33 -16.70 -9.52 37.66
C PRO A 33 -15.48 -9.18 38.53
N GLY A 34 -14.32 -9.81 38.28
CA GLY A 34 -13.03 -9.45 38.90
C GLY A 34 -12.41 -8.14 38.38
N SER A 35 -13.01 -7.55 37.34
CA SER A 35 -12.58 -6.31 36.69
C SER A 35 -12.96 -5.05 37.45
N ALA A 36 -13.85 -5.14 38.43
CA ALA A 36 -14.32 -3.98 39.19
C ALA A 36 -13.16 -3.17 39.78
N TRP A 37 -12.06 -3.83 40.19
CA TRP A 37 -10.86 -3.14 40.67
C TRP A 37 -10.07 -2.44 39.53
N VAL A 38 -10.03 -3.03 38.33
CA VAL A 38 -9.36 -2.48 37.14
C VAL A 38 -10.12 -1.25 36.67
N LEU A 39 -11.45 -1.37 36.54
CA LEU A 39 -12.33 -0.27 36.20
C LEU A 39 -12.26 0.82 37.27
N PHE A 40 -12.36 0.49 38.57
CA PHE A 40 -12.21 1.47 39.65
C PHE A 40 -10.86 2.23 39.61
N LYS A 41 -9.75 1.54 39.29
CA LYS A 41 -8.45 2.21 39.12
C LYS A 41 -8.37 3.09 37.88
N LEU A 42 -8.98 2.67 36.78
CA LEU A 42 -9.03 3.45 35.54
C LEU A 42 -10.00 4.63 35.67
N ASP A 43 -11.11 4.46 36.37
CA ASP A 43 -12.15 5.45 36.60
C ASP A 43 -11.63 6.65 37.42
N GLY A 44 -10.70 6.39 38.34
CA GLY A 44 -9.98 7.46 39.05
C GLY A 44 -9.09 8.33 38.15
N GLY A 45 -8.68 7.83 36.97
CA GLY A 45 -7.69 8.46 36.08
C GLY A 45 -8.20 8.89 34.71
N LEU A 46 -9.39 8.46 34.27
CA LEU A 46 -9.95 8.78 32.96
C LEU A 46 -11.09 9.80 33.07
N ASP A 47 -10.82 11.02 32.63
CA ASP A 47 -11.82 12.08 32.57
C ASP A 47 -12.36 12.27 31.12
N HIS A 48 -11.54 12.00 30.11
CA HIS A 48 -11.92 12.23 28.70
C HIS A 48 -11.53 11.04 27.82
N VAL A 49 -12.48 10.58 27.00
CA VAL A 49 -12.25 9.54 25.99
C VAL A 49 -12.42 10.15 24.60
N LEU A 50 -11.34 10.12 23.82
CA LEU A 50 -11.31 10.62 22.44
C LEU A 50 -11.13 9.46 21.48
N LEU A 51 -12.08 9.29 20.56
CA LEU A 51 -12.09 8.26 19.52
C LEU A 51 -11.95 8.95 18.16
N ASP A 52 -10.85 8.68 17.47
CA ASP A 52 -10.65 9.12 16.08
C ASP A 52 -10.88 7.94 15.13
N GLU A 53 -11.22 8.23 13.86
CA GLU A 53 -11.55 7.23 12.84
C GLU A 53 -12.61 6.21 13.31
N ALA A 54 -13.58 6.66 14.10
CA ALA A 54 -14.56 5.81 14.78
C ALA A 54 -15.39 4.93 13.83
N GLN A 55 -15.51 5.30 12.55
CA GLN A 55 -16.17 4.50 11.52
C GLN A 55 -15.45 3.18 11.20
N ASP A 56 -14.15 3.08 11.46
CA ASP A 56 -13.36 1.86 11.21
C ASP A 56 -13.36 0.90 12.41
N THR A 57 -14.04 1.28 13.49
CA THR A 57 -14.03 0.52 14.73
C THR A 57 -14.92 -0.71 14.61
N ASN A 58 -14.38 -1.88 14.96
CA ASN A 58 -15.15 -3.13 14.94
C ASN A 58 -16.05 -3.27 16.20
N PRO A 59 -17.04 -4.18 16.20
CA PRO A 59 -17.95 -4.32 17.33
C PRO A 59 -17.27 -4.65 18.68
N ALA A 60 -16.15 -5.37 18.65
CA ALA A 60 -15.42 -5.73 19.87
C ALA A 60 -14.71 -4.51 20.48
N GLN A 61 -14.05 -3.69 19.65
CA GLN A 61 -13.41 -2.43 20.04
C GLN A 61 -14.43 -1.41 20.54
N TRP A 62 -15.59 -1.29 19.89
CA TRP A 62 -16.69 -0.48 20.41
C TRP A 62 -17.14 -0.96 21.78
N GLY A 63 -17.19 -2.27 22.00
CA GLY A 63 -17.49 -2.85 23.31
C GLY A 63 -16.44 -2.53 24.39
N ILE A 64 -15.18 -2.31 24.01
CA ILE A 64 -14.13 -1.82 24.92
C ILE A 64 -14.41 -0.36 25.30
N ALA A 65 -14.63 0.50 24.30
CA ALA A 65 -14.95 1.92 24.53
C ALA A 65 -16.21 2.08 25.39
N ALA A 66 -17.23 1.27 25.15
CA ALA A 66 -18.46 1.25 25.94
C ALA A 66 -18.25 0.82 27.39
N ALA A 67 -17.39 -0.18 27.63
CA ALA A 67 -17.08 -0.65 28.98
C ALA A 67 -16.25 0.39 29.76
N LEU A 68 -15.27 1.04 29.11
CA LEU A 68 -14.47 2.10 29.72
C LEU A 68 -15.29 3.33 30.11
N THR A 69 -16.42 3.56 29.44
CA THR A 69 -17.27 4.74 29.63
C THR A 69 -18.54 4.44 30.41
N GLU A 70 -18.76 3.20 30.84
CA GLU A 70 -19.98 2.79 31.52
C GLU A 70 -20.16 3.50 32.88
N GLU A 71 -19.06 3.69 33.61
CA GLU A 71 -19.05 4.37 34.91
C GLU A 71 -19.23 5.90 34.78
N PHE A 72 -18.99 6.48 33.60
CA PHE A 72 -19.29 7.90 33.34
C PHE A 72 -20.79 8.17 33.41
N PHE A 73 -21.60 7.14 33.13
CA PHE A 73 -23.05 7.20 33.09
C PHE A 73 -23.70 6.32 34.17
N SER A 74 -23.01 6.00 35.27
CA SER A 74 -23.59 5.23 36.37
C SER A 74 -22.99 5.60 37.74
N GLY A 75 -23.76 5.39 38.81
CA GLY A 75 -23.29 5.50 40.20
C GLY A 75 -22.69 6.87 40.59
N GLN A 76 -21.56 6.84 41.30
CA GLN A 76 -20.84 8.03 41.79
C GLN A 76 -20.28 8.90 40.65
N GLY A 77 -19.94 8.33 39.48
CA GLY A 77 -19.46 9.09 38.33
C GLY A 77 -20.49 10.11 37.82
N ALA A 78 -21.77 9.73 37.83
CA ALA A 78 -22.89 10.63 37.52
C ALA A 78 -23.11 11.71 38.60
N GLU A 79 -22.96 11.35 39.88
CA GLU A 79 -23.07 12.32 40.99
C GLU A 79 -21.91 13.31 41.03
N ILE A 80 -20.67 12.88 40.75
CA ILE A 80 -19.47 13.74 40.70
C ILE A 80 -19.58 14.74 39.53
N ALA A 81 -20.05 14.28 38.37
CA ALA A 81 -20.34 15.14 37.23
C ALA A 81 -21.49 16.12 37.53
N GLY A 82 -22.55 15.65 38.20
CA GLY A 82 -23.69 16.48 38.62
C GLY A 82 -23.38 17.50 39.72
N ARG A 83 -22.35 17.27 40.53
CA ARG A 83 -21.84 18.22 41.55
C ARG A 83 -20.81 19.21 40.99
N GLY A 84 -20.38 19.04 39.74
CA GLY A 84 -19.38 19.90 39.09
C GLY A 84 -17.94 19.69 39.59
N GLU A 85 -17.67 18.60 40.32
CA GLU A 85 -16.35 18.30 40.87
C GLU A 85 -15.39 17.74 39.81
N ARG A 86 -15.92 17.07 38.77
CA ARG A 86 -15.15 16.51 37.65
C ARG A 86 -16.02 16.37 36.40
N ILE A 87 -15.60 16.92 35.27
CA ILE A 87 -16.34 16.85 34.00
C ILE A 87 -15.82 15.67 33.19
N ARG A 88 -16.67 14.67 32.93
CA ARG A 88 -16.33 13.52 32.08
C ARG A 88 -16.93 13.65 30.69
N THR A 89 -16.13 13.43 29.65
CA THR A 89 -16.60 13.58 28.26
C THR A 89 -16.18 12.42 27.36
N ILE A 90 -17.02 12.18 26.35
CA ILE A 90 -16.73 11.28 25.24
C ILE A 90 -16.79 12.11 23.97
N PHE A 91 -15.73 12.05 23.18
CA PHE A 91 -15.61 12.71 21.90
C PHE A 91 -15.28 11.66 20.86
N ALA A 92 -16.09 11.58 19.79
CA ALA A 92 -15.87 10.66 18.69
C ALA A 92 -15.92 11.43 17.38
N VAL A 93 -14.90 11.23 16.53
CA VAL A 93 -14.82 11.78 15.18
C VAL A 93 -14.74 10.61 14.21
N GLY A 94 -15.47 10.74 13.11
CA GLY A 94 -15.45 9.74 12.07
C GLY A 94 -16.27 10.17 10.85
N ASP A 95 -16.00 9.51 9.74
CA ASP A 95 -16.70 9.73 8.49
C ASP A 95 -17.06 8.38 7.86
N VAL A 96 -18.34 8.00 7.89
CA VAL A 96 -18.86 6.74 7.31
C VAL A 96 -18.47 6.61 5.83
N LYS A 97 -18.33 7.72 5.10
CA LYS A 97 -17.88 7.76 3.71
C LYS A 97 -16.47 7.19 3.51
N GLN A 98 -15.67 7.18 4.58
CA GLN A 98 -14.27 6.74 4.58
C GLN A 98 -14.09 5.37 5.28
N SER A 99 -15.18 4.64 5.57
CA SER A 99 -15.12 3.29 6.14
C SER A 99 -14.72 2.26 5.08
N ILE A 100 -13.43 1.94 4.98
CA ILE A 100 -12.85 1.07 3.93
C ILE A 100 -12.14 -0.18 4.47
N TYR A 101 -12.27 -0.47 5.77
CA TYR A 101 -11.65 -1.64 6.42
C TYR A 101 -12.66 -2.76 6.71
N GLY A 102 -13.66 -2.95 5.83
CA GLY A 102 -14.67 -4.00 6.01
C GLY A 102 -14.04 -5.40 6.07
N PHE A 103 -12.94 -5.61 5.36
CA PHE A 103 -12.15 -6.85 5.41
C PHE A 103 -11.49 -7.13 6.78
N GLN A 104 -11.33 -6.12 7.64
CA GLN A 104 -10.84 -6.27 9.02
C GLN A 104 -11.99 -6.37 10.04
N GLY A 105 -13.25 -6.42 9.57
CA GLY A 105 -14.43 -6.47 10.42
C GLY A 105 -14.90 -5.10 10.93
N ALA A 106 -14.43 -3.99 10.33
CA ALA A 106 -14.99 -2.67 10.58
C ALA A 106 -16.47 -2.64 10.21
N ASP A 107 -17.29 -2.07 11.10
CA ASP A 107 -18.73 -1.98 10.91
C ASP A 107 -19.16 -0.53 10.66
N ALA A 108 -19.31 -0.18 9.39
CA ALA A 108 -19.78 1.14 8.96
C ALA A 108 -21.15 1.49 9.57
N THR A 109 -22.02 0.49 9.79
CA THR A 109 -23.33 0.70 10.43
C THR A 109 -23.22 0.85 11.95
N GLY A 110 -22.14 0.32 12.52
CA GLY A 110 -21.80 0.39 13.94
C GLY A 110 -21.68 1.82 14.43
N PHE A 111 -21.04 2.72 13.66
CA PHE A 111 -20.88 4.13 14.04
C PHE A 111 -22.23 4.81 14.34
N GLY A 112 -23.22 4.66 13.46
CA GLY A 112 -24.57 5.23 13.67
C GLY A 112 -25.35 4.56 14.80
N SER A 113 -25.14 3.27 15.04
CA SER A 113 -25.77 2.54 16.16
C SER A 113 -25.20 2.96 17.51
N TRP A 114 -23.88 3.16 17.59
CA TRP A 114 -23.20 3.66 18.77
C TRP A 114 -23.49 5.13 19.04
N GLU A 115 -23.62 5.96 18.00
CA GLU A 115 -24.13 7.35 18.13
C GLU A 115 -25.47 7.37 18.87
N LYS A 116 -26.44 6.54 18.44
CA LYS A 116 -27.76 6.42 19.09
C LYS A 116 -27.63 5.93 20.54
N THR A 117 -26.76 4.95 20.77
CA THR A 117 -26.55 4.37 22.11
C THR A 117 -25.99 5.41 23.08
N PHE A 118 -24.94 6.12 22.71
CA PHE A 118 -24.35 7.18 23.54
C PHE A 118 -25.30 8.36 23.73
N ARG A 119 -26.03 8.76 22.69
CA ARG A 119 -27.07 9.80 22.79
C ARG A 119 -28.12 9.45 23.86
N ASN A 120 -28.61 8.21 23.85
CA ASN A 120 -29.59 7.75 24.84
C ASN A 120 -29.00 7.72 26.26
N LYS A 121 -27.75 7.27 26.43
CA LYS A 121 -27.05 7.27 27.72
C LYS A 121 -26.85 8.67 28.28
N VAL A 122 -26.37 9.60 27.45
CA VAL A 122 -26.14 11.02 27.83
C VAL A 122 -27.46 11.70 28.19
N ALA A 123 -28.49 11.52 27.36
CA ALA A 123 -29.82 12.10 27.61
C ALA A 123 -30.47 11.53 28.89
N GLY A 124 -30.29 10.24 29.17
CA GLY A 124 -30.79 9.58 30.38
C GLY A 124 -30.22 10.14 31.67
N GLN A 125 -29.10 10.87 31.61
CA GLN A 125 -28.45 11.50 32.76
C GLN A 125 -28.57 13.03 32.79
N GLY A 126 -29.34 13.62 31.87
CA GLY A 126 -29.44 15.08 31.76
C GLY A 126 -28.19 15.76 31.20
N GLY A 127 -27.24 15.00 30.64
CA GLY A 127 -26.07 15.53 29.95
C GLY A 127 -26.42 16.10 28.57
N THR A 128 -25.51 16.88 27.99
CA THR A 128 -25.69 17.45 26.64
C THR A 128 -24.95 16.60 25.60
N PHE A 129 -25.68 16.14 24.58
CA PHE A 129 -25.11 15.49 23.41
C PHE A 129 -25.18 16.45 22.21
N THR A 130 -24.03 16.76 21.62
CA THR A 130 -23.94 17.65 20.46
C THR A 130 -23.38 16.90 19.27
N LYS A 131 -24.17 16.81 18.19
CA LYS A 131 -23.67 16.37 16.88
C LYS A 131 -23.18 17.59 16.12
N VAL A 132 -21.93 17.55 15.66
CA VAL A 132 -21.29 18.63 14.91
C VAL A 132 -20.92 18.12 13.53
N ASP A 133 -21.56 18.68 12.50
CA ASP A 133 -21.27 18.34 11.11
C ASP A 133 -20.18 19.27 10.55
N LEU A 134 -19.06 18.69 10.11
CA LEU A 134 -17.94 19.41 9.51
C LEU A 134 -18.05 19.36 7.98
N THR A 135 -18.54 20.43 7.37
CA THR A 135 -18.76 20.52 5.91
C THR A 135 -17.67 21.29 5.17
N VAL A 136 -16.76 21.95 5.90
CA VAL A 136 -15.66 22.74 5.33
C VAL A 136 -14.40 21.88 5.25
N SER A 137 -13.86 21.71 4.04
CA SER A 137 -12.59 21.06 3.79
C SER A 137 -11.47 22.10 3.75
N PHE A 138 -10.51 21.96 4.66
CA PHE A 138 -9.28 22.75 4.69
C PHE A 138 -8.15 22.14 3.84
N ARG A 139 -8.36 20.92 3.35
CA ARG A 139 -7.37 20.11 2.63
C ARG A 139 -7.29 20.47 1.16
N SER A 140 -8.42 20.36 0.46
CA SER A 140 -8.46 20.31 -0.99
C SER A 140 -8.93 21.62 -1.62
N THR A 141 -8.47 21.89 -2.83
CA THR A 141 -8.94 22.99 -3.68
C THR A 141 -10.34 22.74 -4.23
N ALA A 142 -10.99 23.81 -4.70
CA ALA A 142 -12.36 23.74 -5.21
C ALA A 142 -12.57 22.73 -6.36
N PRO A 143 -11.67 22.59 -7.37
CA PRO A 143 -11.84 21.62 -8.45
C PRO A 143 -11.90 20.17 -7.98
N VAL A 144 -11.07 19.80 -6.99
CA VAL A 144 -11.05 18.46 -6.40
C VAL A 144 -12.39 18.15 -5.74
N LEU A 145 -12.88 19.06 -4.90
CA LEU A 145 -14.14 18.87 -4.18
C LEU A 145 -15.35 18.91 -5.11
N ALA A 146 -15.36 19.79 -6.11
CA ALA A 146 -16.42 19.86 -7.12
C ALA A 146 -16.51 18.55 -7.92
N LEU A 147 -15.38 17.95 -8.28
CA LEU A 147 -15.36 16.64 -8.94
C LEU A 147 -15.91 15.55 -8.02
N VAL A 148 -15.49 15.51 -6.76
CA VAL A 148 -16.03 14.55 -5.78
C VAL A 148 -17.55 14.69 -5.66
N ASP A 149 -18.05 15.90 -5.43
CA ASP A 149 -19.49 16.16 -5.30
C ASP A 149 -20.25 15.74 -6.56
N ALA A 150 -19.71 16.04 -7.75
CA ALA A 150 -20.33 15.68 -9.01
C ALA A 150 -20.36 14.17 -9.27
N VAL A 151 -19.31 13.42 -8.89
CA VAL A 151 -19.27 11.96 -9.03
C VAL A 151 -20.34 11.31 -8.15
N PHE A 152 -20.49 11.78 -6.90
CA PHE A 152 -21.44 11.25 -5.93
C PHE A 152 -22.81 11.98 -5.94
N ALA A 153 -23.05 12.88 -6.89
CA ALA A 153 -24.32 13.61 -6.98
C ALA A 153 -25.50 12.69 -7.31
N ASP A 154 -25.32 11.76 -8.26
CA ASP A 154 -26.35 10.84 -8.73
C ASP A 154 -25.71 9.53 -9.29
N GLY A 155 -26.49 8.45 -9.36
CA GLY A 155 -26.09 7.18 -9.95
C GLY A 155 -25.43 6.18 -8.97
N PRO A 156 -24.83 5.09 -9.49
CA PRO A 156 -24.39 3.96 -8.68
C PRO A 156 -23.25 4.27 -7.71
N ALA A 157 -22.47 5.33 -7.95
CA ALA A 157 -21.41 5.79 -7.04
C ALA A 157 -21.92 6.19 -5.65
N ARG A 158 -23.20 6.61 -5.55
CA ARG A 158 -23.81 7.06 -4.28
C ARG A 158 -23.92 5.95 -3.24
N ALA A 159 -24.15 4.72 -3.70
CA ALA A 159 -24.41 3.59 -2.82
C ALA A 159 -23.24 3.39 -1.86
N GLY A 160 -23.52 3.42 -0.55
CA GLY A 160 -22.53 3.22 0.50
C GLY A 160 -21.71 4.46 0.87
N VAL A 161 -21.86 5.57 0.16
CA VAL A 161 -21.18 6.86 0.45
C VAL A 161 -22.17 7.92 0.91
N VAL A 162 -23.25 8.14 0.15
CA VAL A 162 -24.23 9.19 0.47
C VAL A 162 -25.50 8.55 1.00
N GLU A 163 -26.01 9.02 2.14
CA GLU A 163 -27.27 8.55 2.69
C GLU A 163 -28.45 8.93 1.79
N ASP A 164 -29.47 8.06 1.72
CA ASP A 164 -30.65 8.29 0.91
C ASP A 164 -31.37 9.59 1.32
N GLY A 165 -31.72 10.42 0.34
CA GLY A 165 -32.35 11.72 0.57
C GLY A 165 -31.41 12.84 1.01
N THR A 166 -30.09 12.60 1.09
CA THR A 166 -29.09 13.63 1.39
C THR A 166 -28.28 14.03 0.16
N GLU A 167 -27.84 15.30 0.12
CA GLU A 167 -26.94 15.82 -0.90
C GLU A 167 -25.53 15.92 -0.31
N LEU A 168 -24.53 15.41 -1.04
CA LEU A 168 -23.13 15.60 -0.69
C LEU A 168 -22.68 16.97 -1.22
N ARG A 169 -22.28 17.86 -0.31
CA ARG A 169 -21.66 19.14 -0.66
C ARG A 169 -20.50 19.43 0.26
N HIS A 170 -19.33 19.64 -0.33
CA HIS A 170 -18.17 20.15 0.38
C HIS A 170 -18.00 21.65 0.14
N ARG A 171 -17.50 22.37 1.15
CA ARG A 171 -17.06 23.76 1.01
C ARG A 171 -15.55 23.81 1.10
N ALA A 172 -14.86 24.35 0.09
CA ALA A 172 -13.42 24.52 0.16
C ALA A 172 -13.09 25.74 1.04
N HIS A 173 -12.26 25.59 2.06
CA HIS A 173 -11.64 26.77 2.70
C HIS A 173 -10.61 27.42 1.77
N ARG A 174 -10.00 26.62 0.89
CA ARG A 174 -9.00 27.01 -0.11
C ARG A 174 -9.64 27.62 -1.37
N GLU A 175 -10.75 28.34 -1.24
CA GLU A 175 -11.37 29.04 -2.37
C GLU A 175 -10.41 30.07 -2.95
N GLY A 176 -10.25 30.06 -4.28
CA GLY A 176 -9.30 30.92 -4.99
C GLY A 176 -7.85 30.42 -5.00
N HIS A 177 -7.51 29.32 -4.31
CA HIS A 177 -6.24 28.64 -4.55
C HIS A 177 -6.29 27.84 -5.85
N ALA A 178 -5.19 27.85 -6.60
CA ALA A 178 -5.07 27.14 -7.86
C ALA A 178 -5.13 25.63 -7.65
N GLY A 179 -6.02 24.98 -8.40
CA GLY A 179 -6.19 23.54 -8.39
C GLY A 179 -6.52 23.02 -9.78
N CYS A 180 -6.25 21.75 -10.03
CA CYS A 180 -6.51 21.12 -11.32
C CYS A 180 -6.85 19.65 -11.17
N VAL A 181 -7.93 19.21 -11.82
CA VAL A 181 -8.29 17.81 -11.93
C VAL A 181 -8.35 17.39 -13.39
N GLU A 182 -7.73 16.25 -13.71
CA GLU A 182 -7.59 15.72 -15.06
C GLU A 182 -8.06 14.26 -15.12
N LEU A 183 -8.84 13.92 -16.14
CA LEU A 183 -9.14 12.55 -16.53
C LEU A 183 -8.57 12.30 -17.92
N TRP A 184 -7.57 11.43 -17.97
CA TRP A 184 -6.96 11.02 -19.22
C TRP A 184 -7.89 10.07 -19.99
N PRO A 185 -7.86 10.12 -21.33
CA PRO A 185 -8.44 9.04 -22.13
C PRO A 185 -7.79 7.70 -21.78
N LEU A 186 -8.51 6.60 -22.03
CA LEU A 186 -7.96 5.26 -21.81
C LEU A 186 -6.90 4.95 -22.85
N LEU A 187 -5.77 4.41 -22.37
CA LEU A 187 -4.78 3.83 -23.26
C LEU A 187 -5.34 2.54 -23.87
N ARG A 188 -5.40 2.48 -25.19
CA ARG A 188 -5.87 1.31 -25.92
C ARG A 188 -4.76 0.26 -26.01
N PRO A 189 -5.04 -1.01 -25.68
CA PRO A 189 -4.09 -2.08 -25.94
C PRO A 189 -3.80 -2.17 -27.44
N ALA A 190 -2.52 -2.28 -27.80
CA ALA A 190 -2.14 -2.57 -29.18
C ALA A 190 -2.77 -3.90 -29.61
N ALA A 191 -3.38 -3.92 -30.80
CA ALA A 191 -3.92 -5.15 -31.38
C ALA A 191 -2.80 -6.19 -31.49
N LYS A 192 -2.98 -7.35 -30.86
CA LYS A 192 -2.05 -8.48 -30.99
C LYS A 192 -2.39 -9.22 -32.28
N PRO A 193 -1.62 -9.11 -33.38
CA PRO A 193 -1.77 -10.07 -34.45
C PRO A 193 -1.46 -11.44 -33.84
N LYS A 194 -2.42 -12.38 -33.91
CA LYS A 194 -2.12 -13.76 -33.54
C LYS A 194 -1.15 -14.27 -34.61
N PRO A 195 0.11 -14.61 -34.26
CA PRO A 195 0.99 -15.25 -35.22
C PRO A 195 0.32 -16.54 -35.70
N ALA A 196 0.57 -16.92 -36.95
CA ALA A 196 -0.01 -18.15 -37.46
C ALA A 196 0.49 -19.34 -36.61
N PRO A 197 -0.32 -20.39 -36.36
CA PRO A 197 0.07 -21.50 -35.48
C PRO A 197 1.39 -22.21 -35.84
N TRP A 198 1.87 -22.04 -37.07
CA TRP A 198 3.08 -22.65 -37.62
C TRP A 198 4.27 -21.69 -37.67
N GLU A 199 4.13 -20.46 -37.19
CA GLU A 199 5.18 -19.44 -37.22
C GLU A 199 6.01 -19.54 -35.94
N VAL A 200 7.25 -20.02 -36.07
CA VAL A 200 8.20 -20.07 -34.97
C VAL A 200 8.78 -18.66 -34.78
N PRO A 201 8.63 -18.02 -33.61
CA PRO A 201 9.16 -16.67 -33.40
C PRO A 201 10.69 -16.68 -33.50
N GLU A 202 11.25 -16.15 -34.59
CA GLU A 202 12.71 -16.06 -34.81
C GLU A 202 13.36 -14.94 -33.99
N LYS A 203 12.58 -13.96 -33.54
CA LYS A 203 13.03 -12.84 -32.72
C LYS A 203 12.10 -12.65 -31.51
N PRO A 204 12.64 -12.41 -30.30
CA PRO A 204 11.83 -11.93 -29.20
C PRO A 204 11.36 -10.51 -29.50
N GLU A 205 10.14 -10.36 -30.01
CA GLU A 205 9.49 -9.05 -30.07
C GLU A 205 9.08 -8.65 -28.65
N ARG A 206 9.81 -7.70 -28.05
CA ARG A 206 9.33 -6.97 -26.88
C ARG A 206 8.25 -5.99 -27.35
N MET A 207 7.04 -6.48 -27.58
CA MET A 207 5.88 -5.59 -27.67
C MET A 207 5.55 -5.11 -26.25
N ALA A 208 5.64 -3.80 -26.03
CA ALA A 208 5.16 -3.18 -24.80
C ALA A 208 3.64 -3.35 -24.74
N ASP A 209 3.17 -4.12 -23.77
CA ASP A 209 1.76 -4.27 -23.45
C ASP A 209 1.22 -2.98 -22.81
N ALA A 210 -0.11 -2.81 -22.84
CA ALA A 210 -0.77 -1.59 -22.35
C ALA A 210 -0.33 -1.16 -20.92
N PRO A 211 -0.15 -2.08 -19.94
CA PRO A 211 0.31 -1.69 -18.62
C PRO A 211 1.76 -1.14 -18.61
N ALA A 212 2.65 -1.64 -19.47
CA ALA A 212 4.01 -1.09 -19.60
C ALA A 212 3.98 0.30 -20.23
N LEU A 213 3.23 0.47 -21.33
CA LEU A 213 3.09 1.75 -22.01
C LEU A 213 2.48 2.83 -21.10
N LEU A 214 1.44 2.50 -20.32
CA LEU A 214 0.87 3.46 -19.37
C LEU A 214 1.88 3.80 -18.25
N ALA A 215 2.62 2.82 -17.74
CA ALA A 215 3.64 3.05 -16.73
C ALA A 215 4.73 4.00 -17.23
N GLU A 216 5.19 3.82 -18.48
CA GLU A 216 6.17 4.69 -19.12
C GLU A 216 5.62 6.10 -19.40
N ALA A 217 4.39 6.21 -19.91
CA ALA A 217 3.71 7.49 -20.13
C ALA A 217 3.51 8.26 -18.81
N LEU A 218 3.10 7.56 -17.76
CA LEU A 218 2.91 8.15 -16.45
C LEU A 218 4.23 8.59 -15.81
N ALA A 219 5.28 7.78 -15.93
CA ALA A 219 6.61 8.15 -15.48
C ALA A 219 7.14 9.37 -16.25
N ALA A 220 6.88 9.46 -17.56
CA ALA A 220 7.23 10.64 -18.36
C ALA A 220 6.48 11.90 -17.88
N ARG A 221 5.16 11.79 -17.62
CA ARG A 221 4.36 12.89 -17.06
C ARG A 221 4.89 13.34 -15.70
N ILE A 222 5.19 12.40 -14.80
CA ILE A 222 5.75 12.70 -13.48
C ILE A 222 7.10 13.40 -13.60
N ALA A 223 8.01 12.88 -14.43
CA ALA A 223 9.30 13.51 -14.66
C ALA A 223 9.16 14.92 -15.25
N HIS A 224 8.21 15.13 -16.17
CA HIS A 224 7.91 16.45 -16.73
C HIS A 224 7.38 17.41 -15.66
N MET A 225 6.44 16.98 -14.81
CA MET A 225 5.91 17.80 -13.72
C MET A 225 7.02 18.25 -12.76
N VAL A 226 7.89 17.33 -12.34
CA VAL A 226 9.01 17.63 -11.43
C VAL A 226 10.03 18.59 -12.06
N LYS A 227 10.27 18.48 -13.38
CA LYS A 227 11.28 19.30 -14.08
C LYS A 227 10.78 20.69 -14.48
N HIS A 228 9.51 20.82 -14.84
CA HIS A 228 9.01 22.00 -15.56
C HIS A 228 7.85 22.73 -14.88
N GLU A 229 7.20 22.14 -13.89
CA GLU A 229 5.97 22.68 -13.33
C GLU A 229 6.10 23.12 -11.87
N THR A 230 5.19 24.03 -11.48
CA THR A 230 5.10 24.58 -10.13
C THR A 230 3.70 24.37 -9.55
N LEU A 231 3.56 24.52 -8.24
CA LEU A 231 2.30 24.56 -7.50
C LEU A 231 1.98 26.01 -7.15
N PRO A 232 1.11 26.71 -7.91
CA PRO A 232 0.82 28.12 -7.67
C PRO A 232 0.13 28.39 -6.33
N ALA A 233 -0.59 27.40 -5.79
CA ALA A 233 -1.22 27.48 -4.47
C ALA A 233 -0.22 27.45 -3.31
N ARG A 234 1.07 27.24 -3.57
CA ARG A 234 2.15 27.14 -2.58
C ARG A 234 3.28 28.07 -2.94
N CYS A 235 3.76 28.84 -1.98
CA CYS A 235 4.92 29.70 -2.19
C CYS A 235 6.13 29.27 -1.38
N ILE A 236 7.30 29.61 -1.92
CA ILE A 236 8.57 29.63 -1.20
C ILE A 236 9.10 31.05 -1.18
N ARG A 237 9.85 31.39 -0.14
CA ARG A 237 10.63 32.63 -0.10
C ARG A 237 11.94 32.40 -0.84
N ARG A 238 12.24 33.26 -1.81
CA ARG A 238 13.53 33.29 -2.52
C ARG A 238 14.10 34.69 -2.48
N HIS A 239 15.41 34.80 -2.34
CA HIS A 239 16.09 36.07 -2.58
C HIS A 239 16.15 36.33 -4.08
N ASP A 240 15.71 37.52 -4.49
CA ASP A 240 15.91 38.01 -5.84
C ASP A 240 17.42 38.21 -6.09
N PRO A 241 18.01 37.52 -7.09
CA PRO A 241 19.43 37.66 -7.40
C PRO A 241 19.85 39.09 -7.78
N ALA A 242 18.92 39.92 -8.25
CA ALA A 242 19.20 41.28 -8.70
C ALA A 242 19.07 42.33 -7.60
N THR A 243 18.17 42.13 -6.63
CA THR A 243 17.83 43.14 -5.60
C THR A 243 18.14 42.70 -4.18
N GLY A 244 18.42 41.42 -3.94
CA GLY A 244 18.61 40.84 -2.61
C GLY A 244 17.34 40.75 -1.75
N ALA A 245 16.21 41.26 -2.23
CA ALA A 245 14.94 41.26 -1.53
C ALA A 245 14.31 39.84 -1.50
N GLU A 246 13.63 39.50 -0.40
CA GLU A 246 12.81 38.29 -0.35
C GLU A 246 11.55 38.47 -1.20
N VAL A 247 11.38 37.61 -2.21
CA VAL A 247 10.21 37.54 -3.07
C VAL A 247 9.52 36.19 -2.89
N GLN A 248 8.19 36.20 -2.83
CA GLN A 248 7.39 34.97 -2.85
C GLN A 248 7.26 34.48 -4.29
N ALA A 249 7.68 33.25 -4.54
CA ALA A 249 7.55 32.59 -5.85
C ALA A 249 6.75 31.29 -5.72
N PRO A 250 6.03 30.85 -6.78
CA PRO A 250 5.40 29.53 -6.83
C PRO A 250 6.42 28.43 -6.56
N ARG A 251 6.05 27.44 -5.75
CA ARG A 251 6.96 26.34 -5.41
C ARG A 251 7.06 25.34 -6.56
N PRO A 252 8.27 24.94 -7.00
CA PRO A 252 8.44 23.82 -7.94
C PRO A 252 7.87 22.51 -7.37
N ILE A 253 7.33 21.66 -8.24
CA ILE A 253 6.88 20.32 -7.86
C ILE A 253 8.09 19.46 -7.52
N ARG A 254 8.03 18.77 -6.38
CA ARG A 254 9.06 17.83 -5.93
C ARG A 254 8.52 16.40 -5.98
N PRO A 255 9.38 15.38 -6.12
CA PRO A 255 8.96 13.98 -6.06
C PRO A 255 8.10 13.65 -4.83
N GLY A 256 8.44 14.18 -3.65
CA GLY A 256 7.69 13.99 -2.40
C GLY A 256 6.24 14.51 -2.40
N ASP A 257 5.91 15.41 -3.33
CA ASP A 257 4.54 15.94 -3.49
C ASP A 257 3.58 14.97 -4.18
N ILE A 258 4.12 13.93 -4.81
CA ILE A 258 3.37 13.04 -5.69
C ILE A 258 3.06 11.73 -4.96
N LEU A 259 1.78 11.43 -4.88
CA LEU A 259 1.25 10.20 -4.33
C LEU A 259 0.49 9.43 -5.42
N VAL A 260 1.00 8.25 -5.77
CA VAL A 260 0.33 7.34 -6.71
C VAL A 260 -0.46 6.30 -5.92
N LEU A 261 -1.77 6.27 -6.14
CA LEU A 261 -2.70 5.42 -5.41
C LEU A 261 -3.24 4.31 -6.31
N VAL A 262 -2.88 3.08 -6.01
CA VAL A 262 -3.36 1.89 -6.71
C VAL A 262 -4.41 1.15 -5.88
N ARG A 263 -5.34 0.42 -6.52
CA ARG A 263 -6.31 -0.43 -5.81
C ARG A 263 -5.64 -1.68 -5.22
N ARG A 264 -4.72 -2.28 -5.99
CA ARG A 264 -3.89 -3.43 -5.58
C ARG A 264 -2.46 -3.24 -6.10
N ARG A 265 -1.51 -3.90 -5.45
CA ARG A 265 -0.13 -4.00 -5.95
C ARG A 265 -0.10 -5.07 -7.03
N THR A 266 -0.11 -4.64 -8.29
CA THR A 266 0.00 -5.50 -9.48
C THR A 266 1.38 -5.33 -10.13
N GLU A 267 1.68 -6.11 -11.17
CA GLU A 267 2.91 -5.97 -11.97
C GLU A 267 3.09 -4.54 -12.52
N PHE A 268 1.99 -3.82 -12.76
CA PHE A 268 2.00 -2.40 -13.15
C PHE A 268 2.82 -1.53 -12.18
N VAL A 269 2.75 -1.78 -10.86
CA VAL A 269 3.51 -1.02 -9.86
C VAL A 269 5.01 -1.22 -10.07
N GLN A 270 5.46 -2.46 -10.28
CA GLN A 270 6.88 -2.77 -10.50
C GLN A 270 7.39 -2.07 -11.77
N ARG A 271 6.59 -2.08 -12.84
CA ARG A 271 6.92 -1.43 -14.11
C ARG A 271 6.96 0.10 -13.98
N LEU A 272 6.04 0.71 -13.25
CA LEU A 272 6.04 2.15 -12.98
C LEU A 272 7.27 2.57 -12.17
N VAL A 273 7.63 1.82 -11.13
CA VAL A 273 8.83 2.06 -10.33
C VAL A 273 10.07 2.04 -11.21
N ARG A 274 10.19 1.02 -12.08
CA ARG A 274 11.29 0.93 -13.03
C ARG A 274 11.32 2.13 -13.99
N ALA A 275 10.18 2.47 -14.60
CA ALA A 275 10.10 3.58 -15.55
C ALA A 275 10.40 4.96 -14.93
N LEU A 276 10.11 5.12 -13.63
CA LEU A 276 10.48 6.30 -12.83
C LEU A 276 11.99 6.33 -12.54
N LYS A 277 12.58 5.20 -12.12
CA LYS A 277 14.03 5.08 -11.91
C LYS A 277 14.83 5.37 -13.18
N GLU A 278 14.39 4.85 -14.32
CA GLU A 278 14.99 5.12 -15.64
C GLU A 278 14.95 6.60 -16.05
N ARG A 279 14.14 7.43 -15.37
CA ARG A 279 14.01 8.88 -15.60
C ARG A 279 14.59 9.71 -14.46
N ASP A 280 15.38 9.10 -13.58
CA ASP A 280 15.99 9.71 -12.39
C ASP A 280 14.96 10.33 -11.42
N VAL A 281 13.75 9.75 -11.33
CA VAL A 281 12.74 10.17 -10.36
C VAL A 281 12.82 9.25 -9.12
N PRO A 282 13.12 9.78 -7.92
CA PRO A 282 13.16 8.97 -6.70
C PRO A 282 11.78 8.39 -6.35
N VAL A 283 11.73 7.12 -5.95
CA VAL A 283 10.48 6.42 -5.57
C VAL A 283 10.65 5.71 -4.23
N GLY A 284 9.67 5.85 -3.34
CA GLY A 284 9.64 5.20 -2.02
C GLY A 284 8.54 4.15 -1.86
N GLY A 285 8.77 3.16 -0.98
CA GLY A 285 7.72 2.29 -0.43
C GLY A 285 7.39 0.99 -1.20
N VAL A 286 8.27 0.52 -2.08
CA VAL A 286 8.01 -0.64 -2.97
C VAL A 286 8.28 -2.00 -2.28
N ASP A 287 8.82 -2.00 -1.06
CA ASP A 287 9.47 -3.18 -0.49
C ASP A 287 8.51 -4.30 -0.03
N ARG A 288 8.84 -5.54 -0.45
CA ARG A 288 9.16 -6.70 0.43
C ARG A 288 9.07 -8.03 -0.31
N LEU A 289 7.94 -8.32 -0.96
CA LEU A 289 7.78 -9.55 -1.77
C LEU A 289 8.68 -9.54 -3.01
N ALA A 290 8.91 -8.36 -3.57
CA ALA A 290 9.83 -8.17 -4.69
C ALA A 290 11.28 -8.51 -4.32
N LEU A 291 11.67 -8.54 -3.03
CA LEU A 291 13.05 -8.80 -2.63
C LEU A 291 13.46 -10.23 -2.98
N VAL A 292 12.66 -11.23 -2.59
CA VAL A 292 12.90 -12.65 -2.93
C VAL A 292 12.78 -12.90 -4.43
N GLU A 293 12.04 -12.05 -5.15
CA GLU A 293 11.89 -12.12 -6.61
C GLU A 293 13.08 -11.47 -7.36
N GLN A 294 13.93 -10.68 -6.69
CA GLN A 294 15.12 -10.12 -7.33
C GLN A 294 16.11 -11.22 -7.68
N ILE A 295 16.62 -11.21 -8.93
CA ILE A 295 17.57 -12.22 -9.43
C ILE A 295 18.81 -12.30 -8.51
N ALA A 296 19.35 -11.16 -8.06
CA ALA A 296 20.50 -11.12 -7.17
C ALA A 296 20.24 -11.83 -5.83
N VAL A 297 19.01 -11.77 -5.32
CA VAL A 297 18.59 -12.44 -4.08
C VAL A 297 18.30 -13.92 -4.34
N GLN A 298 17.74 -14.27 -5.49
CA GLN A 298 17.57 -15.67 -5.90
C GLN A 298 18.90 -16.40 -6.00
N ASP A 299 19.96 -15.76 -6.53
CA ASP A 299 21.31 -16.33 -6.57
C ASP A 299 21.85 -16.62 -5.16
N LEU A 300 21.61 -15.71 -4.19
CA LEU A 300 21.99 -15.93 -2.79
C LEU A 300 21.14 -17.01 -2.11
N LEU A 301 19.84 -17.09 -2.43
CA LEU A 301 18.96 -18.13 -1.90
C LEU A 301 19.32 -19.50 -2.47
N ALA A 302 19.71 -19.59 -3.75
CA ALA A 302 20.22 -20.81 -4.35
C ALA A 302 21.50 -21.27 -3.65
N LEU A 303 22.41 -20.34 -3.31
CA LEU A 303 23.57 -20.66 -2.47
C LEU A 303 23.13 -21.25 -1.12
N CYS A 304 22.24 -20.57 -0.40
CA CYS A 304 21.76 -21.04 0.90
C CYS A 304 21.09 -22.43 0.80
N ASP A 305 20.28 -22.67 -0.22
CA ASP A 305 19.62 -23.96 -0.44
C ASP A 305 20.65 -25.06 -0.73
N VAL A 306 21.67 -24.80 -1.54
CA VAL A 306 22.76 -25.77 -1.82
C VAL A 306 23.53 -26.12 -0.55
N LEU A 307 23.77 -25.13 0.31
CA LEU A 307 24.46 -25.37 1.59
C LEU A 307 23.62 -26.21 2.56
N LEU A 308 22.29 -26.15 2.46
CA LEU A 308 21.36 -26.92 3.28
C LEU A 308 21.05 -28.31 2.70
N LEU A 309 20.97 -28.42 1.37
CA LEU A 309 20.66 -29.64 0.63
C LEU A 309 21.49 -29.70 -0.67
N PRO A 310 22.76 -30.15 -0.59
CA PRO A 310 23.65 -30.25 -1.75
C PRO A 310 23.14 -31.18 -2.86
N GLU A 311 22.25 -32.11 -2.53
CA GLU A 311 21.61 -33.03 -3.47
C GLU A 311 20.51 -32.39 -4.32
N ASP A 312 20.14 -31.12 -4.08
CA ASP A 312 19.26 -30.36 -4.97
C ASP A 312 20.01 -29.95 -6.24
N ASP A 313 19.93 -30.83 -7.24
CA ASP A 313 20.60 -30.63 -8.54
C ASP A 313 20.18 -29.33 -9.25
N LEU A 314 18.94 -28.86 -9.04
CA LEU A 314 18.46 -27.63 -9.70
C LEU A 314 19.07 -26.40 -9.05
N GLN A 315 19.08 -26.33 -7.72
CA GLN A 315 19.68 -25.20 -7.01
C GLN A 315 21.20 -25.17 -7.19
N LEU A 316 21.84 -26.35 -7.22
CA LEU A 316 23.27 -26.44 -7.51
C LEU A 316 23.59 -25.98 -8.94
N ALA A 317 22.80 -26.39 -9.93
CA ALA A 317 22.95 -25.92 -11.30
C ALA A 317 22.73 -24.39 -11.41
N ALA A 318 21.73 -23.85 -10.71
CA ALA A 318 21.47 -22.41 -10.66
C ALA A 318 22.66 -21.66 -10.06
N LEU A 319 23.21 -22.12 -8.93
CA LEU A 319 24.37 -21.54 -8.28
C LEU A 319 25.63 -21.59 -9.17
N LEU A 320 25.88 -22.73 -9.85
CA LEU A 320 27.02 -22.91 -10.75
C LEU A 320 26.97 -21.92 -11.93
N LYS A 321 25.78 -21.66 -12.47
CA LYS A 321 25.56 -20.69 -13.55
C LYS A 321 25.51 -19.24 -13.07
N SER A 322 25.22 -19.01 -11.79
CA SER A 322 25.09 -17.68 -11.20
C SER A 322 26.41 -16.88 -11.32
N PRO A 323 26.35 -15.54 -11.22
CA PRO A 323 27.56 -14.70 -11.27
C PRO A 323 28.55 -15.02 -10.15
N LEU A 324 28.15 -15.70 -9.07
CA LEU A 324 29.04 -16.08 -7.98
C LEU A 324 30.13 -17.06 -8.45
N ILE A 325 29.79 -18.01 -9.33
CA ILE A 325 30.71 -19.02 -9.85
C ILE A 325 30.97 -18.81 -11.35
N GLY A 326 29.93 -18.74 -12.16
CA GLY A 326 29.98 -18.37 -13.58
C GLY A 326 30.42 -19.47 -14.54
N LEU A 327 30.00 -20.72 -14.33
CA LEU A 327 30.21 -21.81 -15.30
C LEU A 327 29.45 -21.56 -16.60
N SER A 328 30.01 -22.00 -17.71
CA SER A 328 29.34 -22.01 -19.00
C SER A 328 28.27 -23.11 -19.09
N GLU A 329 27.37 -23.00 -20.06
CA GLU A 329 26.36 -24.04 -20.32
C GLU A 329 27.00 -25.35 -20.76
N GLU A 330 28.11 -25.30 -21.50
CA GLU A 330 28.87 -26.47 -21.94
C GLU A 330 29.52 -27.16 -20.73
N GLU A 331 30.19 -26.41 -19.86
CA GLU A 331 30.83 -26.96 -18.64
C GLU A 331 29.80 -27.60 -17.69
N LEU A 332 28.62 -26.98 -17.55
CA LEU A 332 27.53 -27.52 -16.75
C LEU A 332 26.92 -28.76 -17.42
N PHE A 333 26.75 -28.76 -18.74
CA PHE A 333 26.23 -29.92 -19.47
C PHE A 333 27.18 -31.10 -19.37
N ASP A 334 28.48 -30.90 -19.55
CA ASP A 334 29.50 -31.95 -19.45
C ASP A 334 29.55 -32.57 -18.05
N LEU A 335 29.38 -31.75 -17.01
CA LEU A 335 29.27 -32.21 -15.63
C LEU A 335 27.96 -32.99 -15.37
N ALA A 336 26.86 -32.54 -16.00
CA ALA A 336 25.53 -33.04 -15.75
C ALA A 336 25.18 -34.30 -16.57
N HIS A 337 25.68 -34.42 -17.79
CA HIS A 337 25.29 -35.43 -18.76
C HIS A 337 25.91 -36.79 -18.43
N GLY A 338 25.10 -37.85 -18.43
CA GLY A 338 25.56 -39.22 -18.17
C GLY A 338 26.02 -39.49 -16.74
N ARG A 339 25.75 -38.59 -15.78
CA ARG A 339 26.13 -38.78 -14.36
C ARG A 339 25.35 -39.91 -13.68
N PRO A 340 26.00 -40.77 -12.86
CA PRO A 340 25.32 -41.86 -12.16
C PRO A 340 24.69 -41.45 -10.81
N GLY A 341 24.92 -40.23 -10.34
CA GLY A 341 24.46 -39.73 -9.03
C GLY A 341 24.08 -38.25 -9.06
N SER A 342 24.05 -37.61 -7.88
CA SER A 342 23.74 -36.17 -7.78
C SER A 342 24.80 -35.33 -8.47
N LEU A 343 24.40 -34.12 -8.88
CA LEU A 343 25.30 -33.13 -9.48
C LEU A 343 26.43 -32.76 -8.52
N TRP A 344 26.17 -32.72 -7.21
CA TRP A 344 27.20 -32.53 -6.19
C TRP A 344 28.22 -33.67 -6.18
N ALA A 345 27.77 -34.93 -6.27
CA ALA A 345 28.68 -36.08 -6.29
C ALA A 345 29.60 -36.09 -7.53
N ALA A 346 29.11 -35.60 -8.67
CA ALA A 346 29.94 -35.39 -9.86
C ALA A 346 30.93 -34.22 -9.65
N LEU A 347 30.46 -33.08 -9.15
CA LEU A 347 31.29 -31.89 -8.91
C LEU A 347 32.41 -32.16 -7.89
N ALA A 348 32.10 -32.91 -6.83
CA ALA A 348 33.03 -33.23 -5.75
C ALA A 348 34.25 -34.07 -6.23
N GLN A 349 34.14 -34.79 -7.35
CA GLN A 349 35.27 -35.53 -7.94
C GLN A 349 36.35 -34.61 -8.52
N HIS A 350 35.99 -33.35 -8.82
CA HIS A 350 36.93 -32.35 -9.35
C HIS A 350 37.65 -31.56 -8.25
N ARG A 351 37.39 -31.82 -6.96
CA ARG A 351 38.06 -31.12 -5.84
C ARG A 351 39.58 -31.24 -5.92
N GLY A 352 40.28 -30.14 -5.65
CA GLY A 352 41.74 -30.06 -5.74
C GLY A 352 42.31 -29.93 -7.15
N ALA A 353 41.49 -30.00 -8.21
CA ALA A 353 41.93 -29.71 -9.57
C ALA A 353 41.99 -28.19 -9.82
N ASP A 354 42.99 -27.72 -10.58
CA ASP A 354 43.07 -26.32 -11.03
C ASP A 354 42.18 -26.07 -12.26
N SER A 355 40.90 -26.36 -12.12
CA SER A 355 39.86 -26.13 -13.13
C SER A 355 38.74 -25.27 -12.55
N ALA A 356 37.87 -24.72 -13.41
CA ALA A 356 36.69 -23.97 -12.96
C ALA A 356 35.80 -24.84 -12.04
N LEU A 357 35.60 -26.10 -12.43
CA LEU A 357 34.88 -27.11 -11.66
C LEU A 357 35.55 -27.38 -10.30
N GLY A 358 36.87 -27.55 -10.26
CA GLY A 358 37.59 -27.81 -9.01
C GLY A 358 37.54 -26.64 -8.03
N ARG A 359 37.72 -25.41 -8.54
CA ARG A 359 37.57 -24.19 -7.72
C ARG A 359 36.15 -24.02 -7.19
N ALA A 360 35.13 -24.31 -7.99
CA ALA A 360 33.73 -24.28 -7.57
C ALA A 360 33.45 -25.33 -6.48
N ALA A 361 33.89 -26.57 -6.70
CA ALA A 361 33.73 -27.68 -5.76
C ALA A 361 34.37 -27.37 -4.40
N ASP A 362 35.60 -26.85 -4.41
CA ASP A 362 36.31 -26.50 -3.17
C ASP A 362 35.70 -25.29 -2.46
N TRP A 363 35.18 -24.31 -3.21
CA TRP A 363 34.50 -23.16 -2.63
C TRP A 363 33.21 -23.54 -1.93
N ILE A 364 32.34 -24.33 -2.59
CA ILE A 364 31.08 -24.82 -2.00
C ILE A 364 31.39 -25.71 -0.80
N ALA A 365 32.34 -26.64 -0.90
CA ALA A 365 32.69 -27.54 0.20
C ALA A 365 33.19 -26.79 1.45
N ARG A 366 33.95 -25.70 1.27
CA ARG A 366 34.38 -24.84 2.39
C ARG A 366 33.20 -24.12 3.06
N LEU A 367 32.25 -23.61 2.27
CA LEU A 367 31.06 -22.95 2.81
C LEU A 367 30.14 -23.95 3.52
N MET A 368 29.96 -25.16 2.98
CA MET A 368 29.20 -26.23 3.63
C MET A 368 29.77 -26.58 5.01
N GLY A 369 31.10 -26.68 5.13
CA GLY A 369 31.76 -26.93 6.42
C GLY A 369 31.57 -25.82 7.47
N ARG A 370 31.02 -24.66 7.08
CA ARG A 370 30.79 -23.52 7.96
C ARG A 370 29.32 -23.19 8.16
N ALA A 371 28.43 -23.61 7.27
CA ALA A 371 27.00 -23.27 7.29
C ALA A 371 26.31 -23.60 8.62
N ASP A 372 26.77 -24.63 9.33
CA ASP A 372 26.22 -25.04 10.65
C ASP A 372 26.83 -24.30 11.85
N ILE A 373 27.87 -23.49 11.63
CA ILE A 373 28.70 -22.90 12.70
C ILE A 373 28.63 -21.37 12.69
N VAL A 374 28.40 -20.77 11.52
CA VAL A 374 28.31 -19.31 11.37
C VAL A 374 26.88 -18.82 11.24
N SER A 375 26.63 -17.57 11.63
CA SER A 375 25.32 -16.96 11.46
C SER A 375 25.02 -16.66 9.98
N PRO A 376 23.74 -16.65 9.55
CA PRO A 376 23.37 -16.34 8.18
C PRO A 376 23.95 -15.02 7.64
N HIS A 377 23.95 -13.96 8.46
CA HIS A 377 24.55 -12.68 8.10
C HIS A 377 26.06 -12.81 7.87
N ALA A 378 26.79 -13.45 8.79
CA ALA A 378 28.23 -13.62 8.67
C ALA A 378 28.61 -14.40 7.39
N LEU A 379 27.88 -15.48 7.10
CA LEU A 379 28.06 -16.28 5.90
C LEU A 379 27.85 -15.46 4.62
N LEU A 380 26.76 -14.72 4.54
CA LEU A 380 26.42 -13.90 3.36
C LEU A 380 27.35 -12.70 3.21
N ALA A 381 27.74 -12.06 4.31
CA ALA A 381 28.68 -10.94 4.30
C ALA A 381 30.06 -11.36 3.77
N GLU A 382 30.53 -12.56 4.14
CA GLU A 382 31.78 -13.12 3.60
C GLU A 382 31.68 -13.41 2.10
N VAL A 383 30.57 -14.04 1.67
CA VAL A 383 30.33 -14.34 0.25
C VAL A 383 30.30 -13.06 -0.59
N LEU A 384 29.63 -12.02 -0.09
CA LEU A 384 29.50 -10.75 -0.80
C LEU A 384 30.78 -9.90 -0.75
N GLY A 385 31.49 -9.92 0.38
CA GLY A 385 32.70 -9.16 0.63
C GLY A 385 33.98 -9.89 0.20
N GLU A 386 34.48 -10.79 1.04
CA GLU A 386 35.78 -11.47 0.88
C GLU A 386 35.86 -12.29 -0.43
N HIS A 387 34.78 -12.99 -0.78
CA HIS A 387 34.71 -13.75 -2.04
C HIS A 387 34.37 -12.89 -3.27
N ARG A 388 34.29 -11.56 -3.09
CA ARG A 388 33.95 -10.57 -4.12
C ARG A 388 32.60 -10.83 -4.81
N GLY A 389 31.68 -11.54 -4.15
CA GLY A 389 30.36 -11.88 -4.69
C GLY A 389 29.57 -10.65 -5.12
N ARG A 390 29.64 -9.56 -4.33
CA ARG A 390 28.99 -8.28 -4.67
C ARG A 390 29.52 -7.72 -6.00
N ALA A 391 30.84 -7.70 -6.20
CA ALA A 391 31.44 -7.20 -7.43
C ALA A 391 31.02 -8.03 -8.66
N LYS A 392 30.94 -9.36 -8.52
CA LYS A 392 30.51 -10.26 -9.61
C LYS A 392 29.03 -10.08 -9.96
N LEU A 393 28.16 -9.99 -8.95
CA LEU A 393 26.73 -9.76 -9.14
C LEU A 393 26.48 -8.39 -9.80
N LEU A 394 27.12 -7.33 -9.32
CA LEU A 394 27.01 -5.99 -9.92
C LEU A 394 27.54 -5.93 -11.36
N ALA A 395 28.64 -6.63 -11.67
CA ALA A 395 29.20 -6.66 -13.01
C ALA A 395 28.26 -7.31 -14.04
N ARG A 396 27.45 -8.29 -13.60
CA ARG A 396 26.52 -9.02 -14.48
C ARG A 396 25.12 -8.43 -14.51
N LEU A 397 24.60 -8.00 -13.36
CA LEU A 397 23.21 -7.56 -13.17
C LEU A 397 23.05 -6.03 -13.18
N GLY A 398 24.14 -5.28 -13.10
CA GLY A 398 24.13 -3.81 -13.05
C GLY A 398 24.07 -3.25 -11.62
N PRO A 399 24.16 -1.91 -11.48
CA PRO A 399 24.22 -1.24 -10.18
C PRO A 399 22.96 -1.41 -9.33
N ASP A 400 21.81 -1.63 -9.96
CA ASP A 400 20.51 -1.83 -9.31
C ASP A 400 20.47 -3.05 -8.38
N ALA A 401 21.41 -3.99 -8.53
CA ALA A 401 21.54 -5.14 -7.64
C ALA A 401 22.15 -4.78 -6.27
N ALA A 402 22.68 -3.57 -6.06
CA ALA A 402 23.27 -3.18 -4.77
C ALA A 402 22.22 -3.16 -3.64
N ASP A 403 21.10 -2.45 -3.84
CA ASP A 403 20.09 -2.26 -2.80
C ASP A 403 19.48 -3.58 -2.31
N PRO A 404 19.07 -4.53 -3.19
CA PRO A 404 18.55 -5.82 -2.75
C PRO A 404 19.55 -6.65 -1.95
N LEU A 405 20.84 -6.56 -2.27
CA LEU A 405 21.88 -7.29 -1.55
C LEU A 405 22.07 -6.73 -0.13
N ASP A 406 22.05 -5.41 0.03
CA ASP A 406 22.10 -4.76 1.33
C ASP A 406 20.85 -5.08 2.17
N GLU A 407 19.68 -5.13 1.54
CA GLU A 407 18.44 -5.48 2.22
C GLU A 407 18.44 -6.94 2.72
N VAL A 408 19.01 -7.89 1.96
CA VAL A 408 19.15 -9.28 2.44
C VAL A 408 20.09 -9.37 3.64
N LEU A 409 21.18 -8.60 3.67
CA LEU A 409 22.08 -8.56 4.83
C LEU A 409 21.37 -7.97 6.07
N ASN A 410 20.64 -6.87 5.89
CA ASN A 410 19.84 -6.29 6.96
C ASN A 410 18.76 -7.27 7.47
N ALA A 411 18.10 -7.97 6.55
CA ALA A 411 17.12 -9.01 6.90
C ALA A 411 17.75 -10.16 7.69
N ALA A 412 18.97 -10.57 7.36
CA ALA A 412 19.71 -11.58 8.11
C ALA A 412 20.05 -11.09 9.53
N LEU A 413 20.49 -9.84 9.71
CA LEU A 413 20.72 -9.24 11.02
C LEU A 413 19.44 -9.20 11.87
N ASP A 414 18.32 -8.80 11.27
CA ASP A 414 17.04 -8.73 11.96
C ASP A 414 16.52 -10.11 12.36
N TYR A 415 16.73 -11.11 11.51
CA TYR A 415 16.42 -12.50 11.82
C TYR A 415 17.20 -12.97 13.06
N GLU A 416 18.50 -12.73 13.09
CA GLU A 416 19.39 -13.13 14.20
C GLU A 416 19.04 -12.44 15.53
N ARG A 417 18.46 -11.24 15.49
CA ARG A 417 17.97 -10.55 16.70
C ARG A 417 16.71 -11.17 17.28
N LYS A 418 15.84 -11.74 16.43
CA LYS A 418 14.50 -12.21 16.78
C LYS A 418 14.40 -13.73 16.93
N HIS A 419 15.32 -14.46 16.32
CA HIS A 419 15.29 -15.91 16.18
C HIS A 419 16.68 -16.51 16.46
N PRO A 420 16.76 -17.78 16.89
CA PRO A 420 18.02 -18.50 16.95
C PRO A 420 18.71 -18.48 15.58
N PRO A 421 20.03 -18.19 15.51
CA PRO A 421 20.75 -18.11 14.25
C PRO A 421 20.80 -19.49 13.58
N SER A 422 20.07 -19.63 12.47
CA SER A 422 19.99 -20.85 11.67
C SER A 422 19.80 -20.48 10.21
N LEU A 423 20.63 -21.03 9.32
CA LEU A 423 20.51 -20.80 7.88
C LEU A 423 19.17 -21.31 7.35
N GLN A 424 18.75 -22.51 7.77
CA GLN A 424 17.45 -23.07 7.39
C GLN A 424 16.29 -22.21 7.89
N GLY A 425 16.36 -21.77 9.14
CA GLY A 425 15.35 -20.91 9.74
C GLY A 425 15.27 -19.55 9.04
N PHE A 426 16.41 -18.96 8.69
CA PHE A 426 16.50 -17.70 7.96
C PHE A 426 15.88 -17.80 6.55
N VAL A 427 16.25 -18.82 5.76
CA VAL A 427 15.70 -19.03 4.41
C VAL A 427 14.18 -19.23 4.48
N HIS A 428 13.71 -20.04 5.41
CA HIS A 428 12.28 -20.26 5.63
C HIS A 428 11.55 -18.97 6.00
N TRP A 429 12.12 -18.20 6.93
CA TRP A 429 11.57 -16.93 7.40
C TRP A 429 11.53 -15.90 6.26
N LEU A 430 12.62 -15.73 5.52
CA LEU A 430 12.71 -14.76 4.41
C LEU A 430 11.69 -15.08 3.31
N ARG A 431 11.56 -16.37 2.92
CA ARG A 431 10.56 -16.83 1.94
C ARG A 431 9.12 -16.65 2.39
N ARG A 432 8.87 -16.62 3.71
CA ARG A 432 7.53 -16.37 4.28
C ARG A 432 7.23 -14.89 4.55
N GLY A 433 8.09 -13.97 4.08
CA GLY A 433 7.91 -12.53 4.28
C GLY A 433 8.47 -12.02 5.61
N GLY A 434 9.35 -12.79 6.27
CA GLY A 434 9.88 -12.46 7.59
C GLY A 434 10.62 -11.12 7.68
N ALA A 435 11.21 -10.63 6.58
CA ALA A 435 11.78 -9.29 6.44
C ALA A 435 10.71 -8.18 6.37
N GLU A 436 9.58 -8.37 7.08
CA GLU A 436 8.52 -7.40 7.27
C GLU A 436 8.90 -6.34 8.30
N VAL A 437 10.03 -5.66 8.11
CA VAL A 437 10.20 -4.36 8.76
C VAL A 437 9.35 -3.39 7.98
N LYS A 438 8.24 -2.96 8.60
CA LYS A 438 7.63 -1.65 8.32
C LYS A 438 8.74 -0.60 8.37
N ARG A 439 9.42 -0.36 7.24
CA ARG A 439 9.78 1.00 6.87
C ARG A 439 8.43 1.71 6.82
N GLU A 440 8.03 2.28 7.96
CA GLU A 440 7.29 3.52 7.94
C GLU A 440 8.03 4.36 6.92
N ALA A 441 7.43 4.57 5.75
CA ALA A 441 8.04 5.39 4.73
C ALA A 441 8.39 6.69 5.45
N GLU A 442 9.68 6.94 5.68
CA GLU A 442 10.11 8.14 6.38
C GLU A 442 9.36 9.29 5.73
N SER A 443 8.51 9.95 6.51
CA SER A 443 7.57 10.97 6.04
C SER A 443 8.30 12.26 5.60
N GLY A 444 9.57 12.15 5.19
CA GLY A 444 10.45 13.24 4.79
C GLY A 444 11.43 12.91 3.65
N ALA A 445 11.43 11.69 3.09
CA ALA A 445 12.22 11.44 1.88
C ALA A 445 11.54 12.10 0.66
N ASP A 446 12.27 12.95 -0.07
CA ASP A 446 11.78 13.63 -1.28
C ASP A 446 11.67 12.65 -2.45
N ALA A 447 10.67 11.76 -2.38
CA ALA A 447 10.46 10.67 -3.33
C ALA A 447 8.97 10.44 -3.60
N VAL A 448 8.65 10.02 -4.83
CA VAL A 448 7.30 9.63 -5.24
C VAL A 448 6.84 8.45 -4.40
N ARG A 449 5.68 8.57 -3.76
CA ARG A 449 5.14 7.50 -2.91
C ARG A 449 4.11 6.70 -3.70
N ILE A 450 4.31 5.39 -3.80
CA ILE A 450 3.35 4.48 -4.45
C ILE A 450 2.76 3.55 -3.39
N MET A 451 1.44 3.60 -3.19
CA MET A 451 0.77 2.78 -2.17
C MET A 451 -0.67 2.43 -2.56
N THR A 452 -1.29 1.54 -1.79
CA THR A 452 -2.70 1.22 -2.00
C THR A 452 -3.58 2.31 -1.43
N VAL A 453 -4.79 2.50 -1.97
CA VAL A 453 -5.77 3.48 -1.43
C VAL A 453 -6.03 3.23 0.07
N HIS A 454 -6.10 1.96 0.50
CA HIS A 454 -6.20 1.60 1.92
C HIS A 454 -5.03 2.14 2.75
N GLY A 455 -3.79 1.95 2.26
CA GLY A 455 -2.59 2.45 2.93
C GLY A 455 -2.48 3.98 2.94
N ALA A 456 -3.23 4.67 2.09
CA ALA A 456 -3.27 6.13 2.01
C ALA A 456 -4.36 6.77 2.88
N LYS A 457 -5.18 5.99 3.58
CA LYS A 457 -6.16 6.56 4.51
C LYS A 457 -5.44 7.38 5.59
N GLY A 458 -5.97 8.58 5.87
CA GLY A 458 -5.33 9.54 6.77
C GLY A 458 -4.16 10.33 6.16
N LEU A 459 -3.57 9.85 5.06
CA LEU A 459 -2.52 10.58 4.32
C LEU A 459 -3.14 11.57 3.33
N GLN A 460 -2.33 12.51 2.87
CA GLN A 460 -2.66 13.51 1.85
C GLN A 460 -1.39 13.90 1.08
N ALA A 461 -1.57 14.42 -0.13
CA ALA A 461 -0.47 14.91 -0.95
C ALA A 461 -0.92 16.07 -1.86
N PRO A 462 -0.03 17.02 -2.19
CA PRO A 462 -0.33 18.07 -3.16
C PRO A 462 -0.83 17.54 -4.50
N ILE A 463 -0.22 16.46 -4.99
CA ILE A 463 -0.57 15.82 -6.25
C ILE A 463 -0.90 14.35 -6.00
N VAL A 464 -2.10 13.93 -6.37
CA VAL A 464 -2.52 12.52 -6.34
C VAL A 464 -2.77 12.02 -7.74
N ILE A 465 -2.23 10.84 -8.03
CA ILE A 465 -2.38 10.14 -9.30
C ILE A 465 -3.12 8.82 -9.05
N LEU A 466 -4.21 8.63 -9.77
CA LEU A 466 -5.07 7.45 -9.72
C LEU A 466 -5.01 6.67 -11.04
N PRO A 467 -4.08 5.72 -11.17
CA PRO A 467 -4.16 4.71 -12.21
C PRO A 467 -5.33 3.74 -11.90
N ASP A 468 -6.42 3.84 -12.66
CA ASP A 468 -7.56 2.93 -12.61
C ASP A 468 -7.28 1.68 -13.46
N VAL A 469 -6.93 0.61 -12.76
CA VAL A 469 -6.27 -0.59 -13.32
C VAL A 469 -6.94 -1.90 -12.90
N GLY A 470 -8.20 -1.82 -12.45
CA GLY A 470 -9.00 -2.97 -12.07
C GLY A 470 -8.74 -3.41 -10.66
N SER A 471 -9.80 -3.58 -9.88
CA SER A 471 -9.67 -4.27 -8.60
C SER A 471 -9.54 -5.78 -8.76
N GLY A 472 -9.88 -6.39 -9.91
CA GLY A 472 -9.86 -7.84 -10.11
C GLY A 472 -10.85 -8.57 -9.19
N LYS A 473 -11.88 -9.20 -9.78
CA LYS A 473 -12.94 -9.88 -9.01
C LYS A 473 -12.37 -11.09 -8.26
N GLY A 474 -12.07 -10.91 -6.97
CA GLY A 474 -11.63 -11.98 -6.09
C GLY A 474 -12.79 -12.91 -5.79
N GLU A 475 -12.76 -14.13 -6.32
CA GLU A 475 -13.82 -15.09 -6.13
C GLU A 475 -13.70 -15.81 -4.77
N LYS A 476 -14.68 -15.63 -3.88
CA LYS A 476 -14.79 -16.39 -2.64
C LYS A 476 -15.55 -17.70 -2.86
N ALA A 477 -14.94 -18.83 -2.50
CA ALA A 477 -15.57 -20.15 -2.59
C ALA A 477 -16.52 -20.49 -1.42
N VAL A 478 -16.28 -19.86 -0.26
CA VAL A 478 -17.11 -19.98 0.93
C VAL A 478 -17.69 -18.60 1.25
N ARG A 479 -18.99 -18.56 1.55
CA ARG A 479 -19.71 -17.37 2.01
C ARG A 479 -20.47 -17.72 3.28
N TRP A 480 -20.74 -16.75 4.15
CA TRP A 480 -21.43 -16.98 5.40
C TRP A 480 -22.86 -16.46 5.31
N ALA A 481 -23.83 -17.29 5.67
CA ALA A 481 -25.24 -16.94 5.70
C ALA A 481 -25.73 -16.97 7.15
N ARG A 482 -26.43 -15.92 7.57
CA ARG A 482 -27.04 -15.89 8.89
C ARG A 482 -28.41 -16.57 8.88
N LEU A 483 -28.58 -17.57 9.72
CA LEU A 483 -29.85 -18.26 9.96
C LEU A 483 -30.21 -18.11 11.44
N GLY A 484 -31.07 -17.13 11.75
CA GLY A 484 -31.36 -16.73 13.13
C GLY A 484 -30.12 -16.13 13.81
N ASP A 485 -29.68 -16.75 14.90
CA ASP A 485 -28.47 -16.36 15.65
C ASP A 485 -27.22 -17.19 15.27
N THR A 486 -27.34 -18.08 14.28
CA THR A 486 -26.22 -18.92 13.82
C THR A 486 -25.74 -18.48 12.45
N GLU A 487 -24.42 -18.36 12.27
CA GLU A 487 -23.81 -18.22 10.95
C GLU A 487 -23.45 -19.59 10.38
N LEU A 488 -23.90 -19.87 9.16
CA LEU A 488 -23.65 -21.11 8.44
C LEU A 488 -22.78 -20.85 7.21
N PRO A 489 -21.70 -21.63 6.99
CA PRO A 489 -20.91 -21.51 5.78
C PRO A 489 -21.64 -22.16 4.60
N LEU A 490 -21.86 -21.39 3.54
CA LEU A 490 -22.30 -21.86 2.24
C LEU A 490 -21.08 -22.03 1.33
N TRP A 491 -20.89 -23.22 0.80
CA TRP A 491 -19.83 -23.52 -0.16
C TRP A 491 -20.41 -23.72 -1.56
N ALA A 492 -19.76 -23.12 -2.56
CA ALA A 492 -20.10 -23.35 -3.96
C ALA A 492 -18.92 -24.01 -4.71
N PRO A 493 -19.19 -25.05 -5.52
CA PRO A 493 -18.17 -25.67 -6.36
C PRO A 493 -17.63 -24.70 -7.42
N LYS A 494 -16.45 -25.00 -8.00
CA LYS A 494 -15.75 -24.10 -8.95
C LYS A 494 -16.55 -23.80 -10.24
N ASN A 495 -17.38 -24.73 -10.74
CA ASN A 495 -18.22 -24.52 -11.94
C ASN A 495 -19.57 -23.91 -11.56
N ARG A 496 -19.59 -22.60 -11.32
CA ARG A 496 -20.73 -21.87 -10.72
C ARG A 496 -21.82 -21.43 -11.68
N LYS A 497 -21.58 -21.45 -13.01
CA LYS A 497 -22.61 -21.07 -14.00
C LYS A 497 -23.85 -21.98 -13.95
N GLU A 498 -23.74 -23.13 -13.28
CA GLU A 498 -24.82 -24.10 -13.11
C GLU A 498 -25.26 -24.23 -11.64
N PHE A 499 -24.59 -23.57 -10.69
CA PHE A 499 -24.91 -23.66 -9.26
C PHE A 499 -25.92 -22.59 -8.83
N HIS A 500 -27.20 -22.92 -8.94
CA HIS A 500 -28.31 -22.03 -8.61
C HIS A 500 -29.04 -22.49 -7.34
N ALA A 501 -28.44 -22.26 -6.17
CA ALA A 501 -29.13 -22.38 -4.90
C ALA A 501 -29.68 -21.01 -4.47
N PRO A 502 -30.99 -20.82 -4.25
CA PRO A 502 -31.57 -19.51 -3.92
C PRO A 502 -30.92 -18.83 -2.70
N ALA A 503 -30.56 -19.60 -1.67
CA ALA A 503 -29.86 -19.08 -0.50
C ALA A 503 -28.47 -18.54 -0.85
N TYR A 504 -27.71 -19.25 -1.69
CA TYR A 504 -26.40 -18.82 -2.15
C TYR A 504 -26.50 -17.58 -3.05
N SER A 505 -27.46 -17.53 -3.97
CA SER A 505 -27.66 -16.39 -4.87
C SER A 505 -28.01 -15.11 -4.10
N ARG A 506 -28.81 -15.21 -3.03
CA ARG A 506 -29.12 -14.06 -2.15
C ARG A 506 -27.87 -13.53 -1.46
N VAL A 507 -27.10 -14.42 -0.83
CA VAL A 507 -25.85 -14.04 -0.14
C VAL A 507 -24.82 -13.49 -1.14
N LEU A 508 -24.74 -14.06 -2.35
CA LEU A 508 -23.89 -13.56 -3.42
C LEU A 508 -24.26 -12.12 -3.81
N ALA A 509 -25.56 -11.83 -3.98
CA ALA A 509 -26.03 -10.50 -4.32
C ALA A 509 -25.80 -9.49 -3.17
N GLU A 510 -26.01 -9.90 -1.92
CA GLU A 510 -25.72 -9.07 -0.75
C GLU A 510 -24.23 -8.76 -0.60
N ASP A 511 -23.37 -9.77 -0.74
CA ASP A 511 -21.92 -9.59 -0.68
C ASP A 511 -21.42 -8.71 -1.84
N GLU A 512 -21.97 -8.88 -3.05
CA GLU A 512 -21.63 -8.04 -4.19
C GLU A 512 -22.07 -6.59 -3.97
N ARG A 513 -23.28 -6.36 -3.44
CA ARG A 513 -23.74 -5.02 -3.06
C ARG A 513 -22.82 -4.39 -2.02
N LYS A 514 -22.50 -5.09 -0.93
CA LYS A 514 -21.58 -4.59 0.11
C LYS A 514 -20.20 -4.30 -0.44
N ARG A 515 -19.69 -5.16 -1.34
CA ARG A 515 -18.42 -4.96 -2.02
C ARG A 515 -18.45 -3.70 -2.89
N GLN A 516 -19.50 -3.48 -3.67
CA GLN A 516 -19.65 -2.29 -4.50
C GLN A 516 -19.76 -1.01 -3.63
N GLU A 517 -20.49 -1.06 -2.52
CA GLU A 517 -20.55 0.05 -1.56
C GLU A 517 -19.18 0.37 -0.95
N GLU A 518 -18.37 -0.64 -0.62
CA GLU A 518 -17.00 -0.46 -0.15
C GLU A 518 -16.08 0.08 -1.25
N GLU A 519 -16.22 -0.38 -2.49
CA GLU A 519 -15.48 0.15 -3.65
C GLU A 519 -15.82 1.62 -3.94
N ASN A 520 -17.08 2.03 -3.75
CA ASN A 520 -17.49 3.43 -3.85
C ASN A 520 -16.88 4.29 -2.73
N ARG A 521 -16.83 3.79 -1.48
CA ARG A 521 -16.11 4.46 -0.38
C ARG A 521 -14.61 4.53 -0.64
N LEU A 522 -14.03 3.50 -1.23
CA LEU A 522 -12.63 3.48 -1.63
C LEU A 522 -12.34 4.54 -2.71
N LEU A 523 -13.23 4.72 -3.69
CA LEU A 523 -13.17 5.81 -4.65
C LEU A 523 -13.26 7.18 -3.96
N TYR A 524 -14.20 7.36 -3.02
CA TYR A 524 -14.33 8.60 -2.26
C TYR A 524 -13.05 8.94 -1.49
N VAL A 525 -12.46 7.95 -0.80
CA VAL A 525 -11.18 8.13 -0.10
C VAL A 525 -10.09 8.53 -1.08
N ALA A 526 -9.97 7.85 -2.22
CA ALA A 526 -8.96 8.10 -3.23
C ALA A 526 -9.01 9.53 -3.80
N LEU A 527 -10.20 10.00 -4.19
CA LEU A 527 -10.39 11.34 -4.75
C LEU A 527 -10.11 12.44 -3.71
N THR A 528 -10.44 12.19 -2.43
CA THR A 528 -10.26 13.16 -1.33
C THR A 528 -8.85 13.21 -0.75
N ARG A 529 -7.89 12.45 -1.31
CA ARG A 529 -6.47 12.52 -0.91
C ARG A 529 -5.71 13.70 -1.52
N ALA A 530 -6.20 14.23 -2.66
CA ALA A 530 -5.56 15.32 -3.37
C ALA A 530 -5.77 16.67 -2.67
N GLU A 531 -4.71 17.45 -2.49
CA GLU A 531 -4.82 18.83 -2.00
C GLU A 531 -4.98 19.82 -3.16
N ASP A 532 -4.08 19.78 -4.14
CA ASP A 532 -4.01 20.77 -5.21
C ASP A 532 -4.34 20.16 -6.59
N ARG A 533 -3.81 18.98 -6.91
CA ARG A 533 -4.01 18.33 -8.20
C ARG A 533 -4.40 16.86 -8.11
N LEU A 534 -5.31 16.44 -8.99
CA LEU A 534 -5.74 15.06 -9.14
C LEU A 534 -5.63 14.64 -10.61
N LEU A 535 -4.93 13.56 -10.90
CA LEU A 535 -4.84 12.97 -12.23
C LEU A 535 -5.39 11.55 -12.20
N VAL A 536 -6.32 11.25 -13.09
CA VAL A 536 -6.90 9.91 -13.24
C VAL A 536 -6.57 9.37 -14.63
N CYS A 537 -6.01 8.16 -14.70
CA CYS A 537 -5.63 7.52 -15.95
C CYS A 537 -5.92 6.02 -15.91
N GLY A 538 -5.99 5.35 -17.05
CA GLY A 538 -6.23 3.91 -17.12
C GLY A 538 -5.94 3.35 -18.51
N TRP A 539 -6.08 2.04 -18.67
CA TRP A 539 -6.01 1.37 -19.96
C TRP A 539 -7.20 0.44 -20.14
N GLY A 540 -7.58 0.17 -21.39
CA GLY A 540 -8.68 -0.72 -21.72
C GLY A 540 -9.44 -0.30 -22.96
N GLU A 541 -10.27 -1.19 -23.46
CA GLU A 541 -11.22 -0.89 -24.55
C GLU A 541 -12.47 -0.19 -24.00
N GLU A 542 -12.91 -0.57 -22.79
CA GLU A 542 -14.04 0.04 -22.09
C GLU A 542 -13.58 0.65 -20.76
N PRO A 543 -14.19 1.77 -20.33
CA PRO A 543 -13.89 2.36 -19.04
C PRO A 543 -14.28 1.40 -17.92
N GLU A 544 -13.35 1.20 -17.00
CA GLU A 544 -13.63 0.50 -15.77
C GLU A 544 -14.61 1.29 -14.88
N GLU A 545 -15.07 0.66 -13.80
CA GLU A 545 -16.07 1.23 -12.88
C GLU A 545 -15.66 2.63 -12.40
N TRP A 546 -14.40 2.89 -12.01
CA TRP A 546 -14.02 4.21 -11.49
C TRP A 546 -13.85 5.25 -12.61
N HIS A 547 -13.15 4.93 -13.69
CA HIS A 547 -12.97 5.82 -14.84
C HIS A 547 -14.32 6.29 -15.40
N GLY A 548 -15.28 5.37 -15.57
CA GLY A 548 -16.61 5.68 -16.06
C GLY A 548 -17.44 6.54 -15.10
N LEU A 549 -17.34 6.30 -13.79
CA LEU A 549 -17.98 7.14 -12.77
C LEU A 549 -17.41 8.57 -12.76
N ILE A 550 -16.09 8.70 -12.87
CA ILE A 550 -15.39 10.00 -12.89
C ILE A 550 -15.72 10.77 -14.17
N ALA A 551 -15.73 10.11 -15.32
CA ALA A 551 -16.17 10.70 -16.59
C ALA A 551 -17.61 11.26 -16.49
N THR A 552 -18.50 10.55 -15.79
CA THR A 552 -19.87 11.02 -15.54
C THR A 552 -19.90 12.26 -14.64
N GLY A 553 -19.02 12.34 -13.63
CA GLY A 553 -18.82 13.54 -12.82
C GLY A 553 -18.37 14.75 -13.66
N PHE A 554 -17.39 14.57 -14.55
CA PHE A 554 -16.94 15.64 -15.46
C PHE A 554 -18.05 16.14 -16.37
N ARG A 555 -18.88 15.25 -16.94
CA ARG A 555 -20.04 15.65 -17.75
C ARG A 555 -21.02 16.55 -16.98
N ARG A 556 -21.23 16.29 -15.69
CA ARG A 556 -22.09 17.13 -14.83
C ARG A 556 -21.49 18.51 -14.56
N LEU A 557 -20.16 18.63 -14.62
CA LEU A 557 -19.42 19.88 -14.37
C LEU A 557 -19.17 20.72 -15.63
N GLN A 558 -19.64 20.30 -16.81
CA GLN A 558 -19.48 21.09 -18.04
C GLN A 558 -19.99 22.53 -17.89
N GLY A 559 -21.11 22.72 -17.18
CA GLY A 559 -21.67 24.04 -16.87
C GLY A 559 -20.89 24.85 -15.82
N GLN A 560 -19.87 24.26 -15.20
CA GLN A 560 -19.07 24.83 -14.10
C GLN A 560 -17.58 24.96 -14.46
N GLY A 561 -17.23 24.87 -15.74
CA GLY A 561 -15.86 25.07 -16.24
C GLY A 561 -15.09 23.79 -16.57
N ALA A 562 -15.69 22.60 -16.46
CA ALA A 562 -15.07 21.39 -16.97
C ALA A 562 -15.09 21.37 -18.51
N ALA A 563 -13.94 21.17 -19.13
CA ALA A 563 -13.80 21.19 -20.57
C ALA A 563 -13.01 19.98 -21.09
N GLU A 564 -13.32 19.59 -22.32
CA GLU A 564 -12.50 18.66 -23.09
C GLU A 564 -11.34 19.43 -23.72
N VAL A 565 -10.12 19.00 -23.43
CA VAL A 565 -8.87 19.62 -23.91
C VAL A 565 -8.10 18.59 -24.73
N GLU A 566 -7.39 19.06 -25.76
CA GLU A 566 -6.53 18.19 -26.57
C GLU A 566 -5.49 17.48 -25.69
N PHE A 567 -5.39 16.16 -25.86
CA PHE A 567 -4.44 15.33 -25.11
C PHE A 567 -3.20 15.02 -25.95
N ASP A 568 -2.21 15.91 -25.86
CA ASP A 568 -0.89 15.68 -26.45
C ASP A 568 0.03 14.97 -25.45
N HIS A 569 0.11 13.64 -25.58
CA HIS A 569 0.99 12.82 -24.76
C HIS A 569 2.47 12.98 -25.15
N THR A 570 2.77 13.43 -26.37
CA THR A 570 4.13 13.62 -26.84
C THR A 570 4.77 14.87 -26.21
N ALA A 571 3.96 15.89 -25.85
CA ALA A 571 4.42 17.10 -25.18
C ALA A 571 5.13 16.85 -23.84
N PHE A 572 4.78 15.79 -23.12
CA PHE A 572 5.44 15.40 -21.86
C PHE A 572 6.38 14.19 -22.02
N GLY A 573 6.68 13.78 -23.26
CA GLY A 573 7.65 12.72 -23.56
C GLY A 573 7.14 11.30 -23.33
N ALA A 574 5.82 11.05 -23.47
CA ALA A 574 5.31 9.69 -23.48
C ALA A 574 5.82 8.90 -24.70
N PRO A 575 5.93 7.56 -24.60
CA PRO A 575 6.32 6.72 -25.73
C PRO A 575 5.40 6.94 -26.94
N PRO A 576 5.93 7.10 -28.17
CA PRO A 576 5.12 7.25 -29.39
C PRO A 576 4.17 6.08 -29.68
N ALA A 577 4.43 4.92 -29.07
CA ALA A 577 3.60 3.73 -29.17
C ALA A 577 2.30 3.83 -28.33
N CYS A 578 2.14 4.86 -27.49
CA CYS A 578 0.93 5.05 -26.72
C CYS A 578 -0.23 5.49 -27.62
N ASP A 579 -1.28 4.68 -27.69
CA ASP A 579 -2.53 5.04 -28.38
C ASP A 579 -3.63 5.38 -27.38
N PHE A 580 -4.00 6.65 -27.33
CA PHE A 580 -5.13 7.16 -26.53
C PHE A 580 -6.39 7.42 -27.39
N GLY A 581 -6.40 6.92 -28.62
CA GLY A 581 -7.55 6.94 -29.51
C GLY A 581 -7.99 8.32 -29.98
N GLY A 582 -7.10 9.33 -29.92
CA GLY A 582 -7.40 10.73 -30.26
C GLY A 582 -8.52 11.37 -29.42
N THR A 583 -8.86 10.77 -28.28
CA THR A 583 -9.93 11.24 -27.41
C THR A 583 -9.39 12.37 -26.52
N PRO A 584 -10.13 13.50 -26.36
CA PRO A 584 -9.67 14.59 -25.52
C PRO A 584 -9.61 14.18 -24.04
N LEU A 585 -8.77 14.86 -23.27
CA LEU A 585 -8.75 14.74 -21.81
C LEU A 585 -9.83 15.65 -21.20
N TRP A 586 -10.43 15.25 -20.09
CA TRP A 586 -11.27 16.16 -19.32
C TRP A 586 -10.44 16.92 -18.30
N ARG A 587 -10.58 18.24 -18.28
CA ARG A 587 -9.91 19.12 -17.30
C ARG A 587 -10.91 20.03 -16.62
N LEU A 588 -10.75 20.20 -15.32
CA LEU A 588 -11.37 21.26 -14.54
C LEU A 588 -10.27 21.92 -13.71
N GLU A 589 -10.07 23.22 -13.90
CA GLU A 589 -9.04 23.98 -13.22
C GLU A 589 -9.58 25.30 -12.68
N CYS A 590 -8.95 25.80 -11.62
CA CYS A 590 -9.18 27.16 -11.15
C CYS A 590 -7.85 27.90 -11.04
N PRO A 591 -7.75 29.15 -11.50
CA PRO A 591 -6.54 29.95 -11.37
C PRO A 591 -6.34 30.43 -9.92
N GLN A 592 -5.11 30.84 -9.59
CA GLN A 592 -4.80 31.48 -8.31
C GLN A 592 -5.40 32.90 -8.27
N SER A 593 -6.32 33.15 -7.35
CA SER A 593 -6.94 34.48 -7.14
C SER A 593 -6.70 35.06 -5.74
N VAL A 594 -6.21 34.25 -4.80
CA VAL A 594 -5.86 34.67 -3.43
C VAL A 594 -4.37 34.43 -3.15
N PRO A 595 -3.77 35.00 -2.10
CA PRO A 595 -2.37 34.73 -1.76
C PRO A 595 -2.12 33.23 -1.51
N PRO A 596 -1.01 32.66 -2.02
CA PRO A 596 -0.68 31.26 -1.81
C PRO A 596 -0.43 30.94 -0.33
N ALA A 597 -0.69 29.70 0.05
CA ALA A 597 -0.36 29.23 1.39
C ALA A 597 1.16 29.07 1.53
N GLU A 598 1.72 29.57 2.64
CA GLU A 598 3.11 29.28 2.99
C GLU A 598 3.27 27.78 3.26
N ASP A 599 4.24 27.16 2.58
CA ASP A 599 4.46 25.73 2.70
C ASP A 599 5.16 25.40 4.03
N ARG A 600 4.38 25.00 5.04
CA ARG A 600 4.87 24.61 6.37
C ARG A 600 5.84 23.42 6.33
N ALA A 601 5.79 22.58 5.29
CA ALA A 601 6.70 21.45 5.12
C ALA A 601 8.10 21.88 4.68
N ALA A 602 8.26 23.06 4.05
CA ALA A 602 9.55 23.62 3.71
C ALA A 602 10.25 24.28 4.92
N THR A 603 9.50 24.61 5.98
CA THR A 603 10.00 25.30 7.16
C THR A 603 10.63 24.37 8.21
N SER A 604 10.60 23.04 8.03
CA SER A 604 11.31 22.10 8.93
C SER A 604 12.77 21.87 8.54
N ALA A 605 13.20 22.34 7.36
CA ALA A 605 14.60 22.48 7.00
C ALA A 605 15.12 23.86 7.47
N ILE A 606 14.95 24.17 8.76
CA ILE A 606 15.77 25.22 9.37
C ILE A 606 17.18 24.63 9.38
N GLU A 607 18.09 25.23 8.61
CA GLU A 607 19.53 25.00 8.72
C GLU A 607 19.86 24.83 10.21
N ALA A 608 20.39 23.65 10.57
CA ALA A 608 21.01 23.52 11.87
C ALA A 608 21.98 24.71 12.00
N PRO A 609 21.86 25.53 13.07
CA PRO A 609 22.74 26.68 13.21
C PRO A 609 24.18 26.19 13.04
N PRO A 610 25.04 26.95 12.33
CA PRO A 610 26.42 26.53 12.11
C PRO A 610 27.00 26.14 13.46
N LEU A 611 27.62 24.95 13.49
CA LEU A 611 28.32 24.48 14.67
C LEU A 611 29.25 25.61 15.13
N PRO A 612 29.26 25.94 16.43
CA PRO A 612 30.10 27.03 16.93
C PRO A 612 31.57 26.75 16.62
N ASP A 613 32.39 27.79 16.49
CA ASP A 613 33.80 27.75 16.03
C ASP A 613 34.74 26.78 16.79
N TRP A 614 34.26 26.12 17.85
CA TRP A 614 34.98 25.14 18.65
C TRP A 614 34.62 23.68 18.36
N ALA A 615 33.69 23.41 17.43
CA ALA A 615 33.20 22.08 17.09
C ALA A 615 33.82 21.48 15.83
#